data_AF-A0A839VZE5-F1
#
_entry.id   AF-A0A839VZE5-F1
#
_cell.length_a   1.000
_cell.length_b   1.000
_cell.length_c   1.000
_cell.angle_alpha   90.00
_cell.angle_beta   90.00
_cell.angle_gamma   90.00
#
_symmetry.space_group_name_H-M   'P 1'
#
loop_
_entity.id
_entity.type
_entity.pdbx_description
1 polymer ?
#
loop_
_entity_poly.entity_id
_entity_poly.type
_entity_poly.pdbx_seq_one_letter_code
_entity_poly.pdbx_strand_id
1 'polypeptide(L)'
;MRERARDPNEPIELEDRPAFEEGQKVRALRDVRNDGTYPGRSMGDFLIRTGDIGYVKSIGTYLQMYYIYGVDFYEKRIIVGMRAKELELVDARCNDPQ
;
A
#
# COMPACT_ATOMS: atom_id res chain seq x y z
N MET A 1 3.28 -27.05 -27.34
CA MET A 1 3.62 -26.13 -26.23
C MET A 1 2.60 -24.99 -26.30
N ARG A 2 1.55 -25.01 -25.48
CA ARG A 2 0.59 -23.89 -25.45
C ARG A 2 1.20 -22.82 -24.56
N GLU A 3 1.95 -21.91 -25.17
CA GLU A 3 2.29 -20.62 -24.56
C GLU A 3 0.96 -20.02 -24.11
N ARG A 4 0.74 -19.86 -22.80
CA ARG A 4 -0.35 -19.02 -22.31
C ARG A 4 0.03 -17.60 -22.73
N ALA A 5 -0.32 -17.24 -23.97
CA ALA A 5 -0.23 -15.88 -24.45
C ALA A 5 -1.00 -15.02 -23.44
N ARG A 6 -0.25 -14.18 -22.72
CA ARG A 6 -0.80 -13.22 -21.77
C ARG A 6 -1.79 -12.34 -22.52
N ASP A 7 -3.03 -12.24 -22.04
CA ASP A 7 -4.00 -11.32 -22.63
C ASP A 7 -3.46 -9.88 -22.51
N PRO A 8 -3.22 -9.16 -23.62
CA PRO A 8 -2.65 -7.82 -23.61
C PRO A 8 -3.64 -6.73 -23.15
N ASN A 9 -4.85 -7.12 -22.74
CA ASN A 9 -5.91 -6.23 -22.28
C ASN A 9 -6.09 -6.22 -20.75
N GLU A 10 -5.18 -6.85 -20.00
CA GLU A 10 -5.23 -6.77 -18.54
C GLU A 10 -4.72 -5.38 -18.12
N PRO A 11 -5.55 -4.53 -17.49
CA PRO A 11 -5.19 -3.14 -17.23
C PRO A 11 -3.96 -3.10 -16.32
N ILE A 12 -2.86 -2.59 -16.88
CA ILE A 12 -1.64 -2.37 -16.14
C ILE A 12 -1.91 -1.11 -15.31
N GLU A 13 -2.21 -1.23 -14.01
CA GLU A 13 -2.40 -0.04 -13.16
C GLU A 13 -1.14 0.83 -13.09
N LEU A 14 0.01 0.28 -13.50
CA LEU A 14 1.29 0.95 -13.68
C LEU A 14 1.42 1.83 -14.94
N GLU A 15 0.47 1.78 -15.88
CA GLU A 15 0.46 2.72 -17.01
C GLU A 15 0.07 4.14 -16.58
N ASP A 16 -0.63 4.27 -15.45
CA ASP A 16 -1.02 5.55 -14.88
C ASP A 16 -0.02 6.03 -13.82
N ARG A 17 -0.09 7.32 -13.47
CA ARG A 17 0.77 7.87 -12.41
C ARG A 17 0.39 7.24 -11.06
N PRO A 18 1.35 7.05 -10.14
CA PRO A 18 1.02 6.59 -8.81
C PRO A 18 -0.01 7.54 -8.18
N ALA A 19 -1.05 6.97 -7.59
CA ALA A 19 -2.14 7.72 -6.95
C ALA A 19 -1.66 8.50 -5.71
N PHE A 20 -0.50 8.10 -5.15
CA PHE A 20 0.09 8.71 -3.97
C PHE A 20 1.59 8.91 -4.16
N GLU A 21 2.15 9.86 -3.43
CA GLU A 21 3.58 10.18 -3.41
C GLU A 21 4.19 9.93 -2.03
N GLU A 22 5.51 9.73 -1.99
CA GLU A 22 6.25 9.59 -0.73
C GLU A 22 6.09 10.85 0.13
N GLY A 23 5.81 10.67 1.42
CA GLY A 23 5.54 11.73 2.38
C GLY A 23 4.06 12.11 2.53
N GLN A 24 3.17 11.62 1.66
CA GLN A 24 1.74 11.89 1.78
C GLN A 24 1.09 11.15 2.95
N LYS A 25 0.11 11.80 3.58
CA LYS A 25 -0.67 11.23 4.67
C LYS A 25 -1.86 10.47 4.12
N VAL A 26 -1.93 9.20 4.44
CA VAL A 26 -2.97 8.29 3.95
C VAL A 26 -3.70 7.59 5.10
N ARG A 27 -4.93 7.20 4.84
CA ARG A 27 -5.77 6.43 5.76
C ARG A 27 -6.05 5.06 5.19
N ALA A 28 -5.92 4.03 6.01
CA ALA A 28 -6.33 2.68 5.64
C ALA A 28 -7.86 2.61 5.55
N LEU A 29 -8.38 2.27 4.38
CA LEU A 29 -9.81 2.00 4.20
C LEU A 29 -10.18 0.55 4.52
N ARG A 30 -9.19 -0.34 4.50
CA ARG A 30 -9.37 -1.77 4.75
C ARG A 30 -8.48 -2.26 5.88
N ASP A 31 -8.97 -3.29 6.57
CA ASP A 31 -8.15 -4.06 7.47
C ASP A 31 -7.02 -4.78 6.73
N VAL A 32 -5.82 -4.69 7.28
CA VAL A 32 -4.68 -5.50 6.84
C VAL A 32 -4.36 -6.52 7.89
N ARG A 33 -4.27 -7.77 7.46
CA ARG A 33 -3.92 -8.91 8.31
C ARG A 33 -2.48 -9.32 8.06
N ASN A 34 -1.84 -9.82 9.10
CA ASN A 34 -0.50 -10.37 8.98
C ASN A 34 -0.55 -11.66 8.15
N ASP A 35 0.10 -11.67 7.00
CA ASP A 35 0.23 -12.87 6.15
C ASP A 35 1.32 -13.84 6.67
N GLY A 36 1.94 -13.54 7.81
CA GLY A 36 3.00 -14.35 8.43
C GLY A 36 4.41 -13.78 8.24
N THR A 37 4.53 -12.64 7.55
CA THR A 37 5.80 -11.92 7.32
C THR A 37 6.16 -10.98 8.47
N TYR A 38 5.22 -10.61 9.35
CA TYR A 38 5.51 -9.71 10.48
C TYR A 38 5.89 -10.51 11.75
N PRO A 39 7.12 -10.38 12.28
CA PRO A 39 7.54 -11.07 13.49
C PRO A 39 6.82 -10.52 14.72
N GLY A 40 6.31 -11.40 15.58
CA GLY A 40 5.66 -11.02 16.85
C GLY A 40 4.14 -10.91 16.81
N ARG A 41 3.47 -11.21 15.69
CA ARG A 41 2.01 -11.44 15.64
C ARG A 41 1.67 -12.72 14.91
N SER A 42 0.56 -13.36 15.26
CA SER A 42 0.13 -14.58 14.60
C SER A 42 -0.28 -14.30 13.16
N MET A 43 -0.21 -15.32 12.31
CA MET A 43 -0.79 -15.26 10.97
C MET A 43 -2.30 -15.01 11.09
N GLY A 44 -2.83 -14.06 10.31
CA GLY A 44 -4.24 -13.66 10.35
C GLY A 44 -4.59 -12.58 11.37
N ASP A 45 -3.67 -12.18 12.25
CA ASP A 45 -3.90 -11.06 13.18
C ASP A 45 -4.01 -9.73 12.43
N PHE A 46 -4.93 -8.87 12.88
CA PHE A 46 -5.13 -7.53 12.33
C PHE A 46 -3.94 -6.62 12.64
N LEU A 47 -3.10 -6.32 11.66
CA LEU A 47 -2.02 -5.34 11.79
C LEU A 47 -2.59 -3.93 11.77
N ILE A 48 -3.38 -3.62 10.75
CA ILE A 48 -4.00 -2.31 10.52
C ILE A 48 -5.51 -2.49 10.49
N ARG A 49 -6.25 -1.54 11.06
CA ARG A 49 -7.71 -1.49 10.97
C ARG A 49 -8.12 -0.36 10.04
N THR A 50 -9.32 -0.48 9.47
CA THR A 50 -9.95 0.64 8.78
C THR A 50 -9.96 1.87 9.69
N GLY A 51 -9.45 2.96 9.17
CA GLY A 51 -9.39 4.24 9.82
C GLY A 51 -8.02 4.62 10.38
N ASP A 52 -7.08 3.68 10.51
CA ASP A 52 -5.69 3.94 10.90
C ASP A 52 -5.02 4.88 9.89
N ILE A 53 -4.17 5.78 10.40
CA ILE A 53 -3.49 6.81 9.63
C ILE A 53 -2.00 6.48 9.54
N GLY A 54 -1.41 6.66 8.37
CA GLY A 54 0.01 6.49 8.15
C GLY A 54 0.54 7.42 7.08
N TYR A 55 1.85 7.33 6.83
CA TYR A 55 2.52 8.11 5.80
C TYR A 55 3.13 7.20 4.75
N VAL A 56 2.97 7.54 3.48
CA VAL A 56 3.61 6.79 2.38
C VAL A 56 5.11 6.98 2.52
N LYS A 57 5.84 5.90 2.77
CA LYS A 57 7.29 5.91 2.96
C LYS A 57 8.03 5.48 1.71
N SER A 58 7.44 4.61 0.92
CA SER A 58 8.01 4.10 -0.33
C SER A 58 6.92 3.62 -1.27
N ILE A 59 7.17 3.73 -2.57
CA ILE A 59 6.26 3.23 -3.61
C ILE A 59 6.99 2.09 -4.33
N GLY A 60 6.45 0.89 -4.20
CA GLY A 60 6.91 -0.31 -4.87
C GLY A 60 5.96 -0.71 -5.99
N THR A 61 6.41 -1.69 -6.78
CA THR A 61 5.61 -2.31 -7.83
C THR A 61 5.59 -3.81 -7.64
N TYR A 62 4.42 -4.44 -7.70
CA TYR A 62 4.27 -5.89 -7.64
C TYR A 62 3.90 -6.45 -9.01
N LEU A 63 4.57 -7.51 -9.43
CA LEU A 63 4.41 -8.17 -10.75
C LEU A 63 4.54 -7.22 -11.96
N GLN A 64 5.07 -6.02 -11.77
CA GLN A 64 5.02 -4.92 -12.75
C GLN A 64 3.60 -4.58 -13.24
N MET A 65 2.57 -4.94 -12.47
CA MET A 65 1.16 -4.69 -12.82
C MET A 65 0.43 -3.86 -11.76
N TYR A 66 0.92 -3.83 -10.51
CA TYR A 66 0.27 -3.15 -9.40
C TYR A 66 1.23 -2.21 -8.67
N TYR A 67 0.77 -1.01 -8.32
CA TYR A 67 1.45 -0.16 -7.34
C TYR A 67 1.18 -0.67 -5.92
N ILE A 68 2.25 -0.81 -5.15
CA ILE A 68 2.23 -1.15 -3.73
C ILE A 68 2.83 0.01 -2.95
N TYR A 69 2.02 0.66 -2.13
CA TYR A 69 2.44 1.77 -1.27
C TYR A 69 2.85 1.21 0.08
N GLY A 70 4.13 1.35 0.42
CA GLY A 70 4.65 1.07 1.74
C GLY A 70 4.28 2.22 2.67
N VAL A 71 3.25 2.02 3.49
CA VAL A 71 2.75 3.02 4.43
C VAL A 71 3.32 2.73 5.81
N ASP A 72 3.97 3.74 6.40
CA ASP A 72 4.48 3.73 7.77
C ASP A 72 3.35 4.19 8.72
N PHE A 73 2.84 3.24 9.49
CA PHE A 73 1.86 3.48 10.53
C PHE A 73 2.60 3.77 11.84
N TYR A 74 2.95 5.04 12.03
CA TYR A 74 3.75 5.50 13.17
C TYR A 74 3.16 5.12 14.54
N GLU A 75 1.83 5.09 14.67
CA GLU A 75 1.15 4.71 15.92
C GLU A 75 1.45 3.27 16.33
N LYS A 76 1.58 2.36 15.35
CA LYS A 76 1.89 0.95 15.59
C LYS A 76 3.35 0.62 15.33
N ARG A 77 4.14 1.58 14.80
CA ARG A 77 5.53 1.43 14.34
C ARG A 77 5.71 0.26 13.37
N ILE A 78 4.76 0.10 12.46
CA ILE A 78 4.79 -0.97 11.45
C ILE A 78 4.69 -0.36 10.06
N ILE A 79 5.39 -0.96 9.10
CA ILE A 79 5.30 -0.58 7.69
C ILE A 79 4.50 -1.67 6.98
N VAL A 80 3.47 -1.28 6.26
CA VAL A 80 2.56 -2.21 5.58
C VAL A 80 2.39 -1.79 4.13
N GLY A 81 2.57 -2.75 3.22
CA GLY A 81 2.30 -2.57 1.79
C GLY A 81 0.81 -2.64 1.51
N MET A 82 0.23 -1.56 0.99
CA MET A 82 -1.18 -1.49 0.63
C MET A 82 -1.33 -1.01 -0.82
N ARG A 83 -2.42 -1.39 -1.50
CA ARG A 83 -2.72 -0.87 -2.85
C ARG A 83 -3.41 0.48 -2.77
N ALA A 84 -3.37 1.24 -3.85
CA ALA A 84 -4.01 2.56 -3.93
C ALA A 84 -5.49 2.51 -3.53
N LYS A 85 -6.25 1.54 -4.04
CA LYS A 85 -7.68 1.36 -3.75
C LYS A 85 -8.02 1.02 -2.29
N GLU A 86 -7.01 0.71 -1.48
CA GLU A 86 -7.15 0.33 -0.07
C GLU A 86 -6.74 1.50 0.85
N LEU A 87 -6.31 2.62 0.26
CA LEU A 87 -5.85 3.82 0.91
C LEU A 87 -6.70 5.03 0.48
N GLU A 88 -6.84 5.98 1.38
CA GLU A 88 -7.47 7.28 1.11
C GLU A 88 -6.45 8.39 1.40
N LEU A 89 -6.35 9.37 0.50
CA LEU A 89 -5.49 10.54 0.70
C LEU A 89 -6.15 11.43 1.74
N VAL A 90 -5.50 11.57 2.90
CA VAL A 90 -5.99 12.44 3.98
C VAL A 90 -5.41 13.82 3.83
N ASP A 91 -4.11 13.88 3.57
CA ASP A 91 -3.41 15.14 3.42
C ASP A 91 -2.31 15.00 2.35
N ALA A 92 -2.45 15.83 1.32
CA ALA A 92 -1.52 15.93 0.21
C ALA A 92 -0.37 16.91 0.50
N ARG A 93 -0.43 17.66 1.60
CA ARG A 93 0.63 18.61 1.96
C ARG A 93 1.79 17.78 2.46
N CYS A 94 2.90 17.89 1.72
CA CYS A 94 4.21 17.61 2.27
C CYS A 94 4.27 18.33 3.61
N ASN A 95 4.45 17.58 4.70
CA ASN A 95 4.55 18.17 6.02
C ASN A 95 5.89 18.92 6.06
N ASP A 96 5.90 20.17 5.57
CA ASP A 96 6.95 21.14 5.84
C ASP A 96 7.20 21.10 7.35
N PRO A 97 8.39 20.67 7.81
CA PRO A 97 8.73 20.83 9.21
C PRO A 97 8.82 22.34 9.46
N GLN A 98 7.87 22.87 10.23
CA GLN A 98 7.85 24.25 10.69
C GLN A 98 8.92 24.47 11.77
#